data_AF-A0A925SJ67-F1
#
_entry.id   AF-A0A925SJ67-F1
#
_cell.length_a   1.000
_cell.length_b   1.000
_cell.length_c   1.000
_cell.angle_alpha   90.00
_cell.angle_beta   90.00
_cell.angle_gamma   90.00
#
_symmetry.space_group_name_H-M   'P 1'
#
loop_
_entity.id
_entity.type
_entity.pdbx_description
1 polymer ?
#
loop_
_entity_poly.entity_id
_entity_poly.type
_entity_poly.pdbx_seq_one_letter_code
_entity_poly.pdbx_strand_id
1 'polypeptide(L)' 'MFEINGTIKKIFEEQTFGSGFNKREFVLTIESGRFPQDIKFECVKDKVGLVSDLKPGQAVKVSFDLRGREWK' A
#
# COMPACT_ATOMS: atom_id res chain seq x y z
N MET A 1 -8.87 -0.33 12.95
CA MET A 1 -8.83 -0.54 11.49
C MET A 1 -9.12 0.79 10.83
N PHE A 2 -8.18 1.33 10.07
CA PHE A 2 -8.33 2.57 9.33
C PHE A 2 -8.73 2.27 7.89
N GLU A 3 -9.37 3.22 7.23
CA GLU A 3 -9.72 3.13 5.83
C GLU A 3 -9.39 4.43 5.12
N ILE A 4 -8.93 4.34 3.89
CA ILE A 4 -8.64 5.51 3.06
C ILE A 4 -8.97 5.23 1.60
N ASN A 5 -9.55 6.21 0.92
CA ASN A 5 -9.81 6.14 -0.51
C ASN A 5 -8.75 6.95 -1.25
N GLY A 6 -8.30 6.45 -2.40
CA GLY A 6 -7.38 7.18 -3.25
C GLY A 6 -7.12 6.47 -4.57
N THR A 7 -6.18 6.99 -5.33
CA THR A 7 -5.84 6.49 -6.66
C THR A 7 -4.46 5.84 -6.62
N ILE A 8 -4.33 4.61 -7.13
CA ILE A 8 -3.05 3.93 -7.21
C ILE A 8 -2.13 4.76 -8.12
N LYS A 9 -1.01 5.23 -7.57
CA LYS A 9 0.00 5.98 -8.33
C LYS A 9 1.08 5.05 -8.88
N LYS A 10 1.53 4.10 -8.06
CA LYS A 10 2.62 3.19 -8.41
C LYS A 10 2.48 1.88 -7.64
N ILE A 11 2.78 0.77 -8.30
CA ILE A 11 2.92 -0.55 -7.69
C ILE A 11 4.37 -0.98 -7.87
N PHE A 12 4.99 -1.51 -6.81
CA PHE A 12 6.35 -2.01 -6.85
C PHE A 12 6.37 -3.52 -7.06
N GLU A 13 7.53 -4.04 -7.46
CA GLU A 13 7.75 -5.48 -7.55
C GLU A 13 7.60 -6.16 -6.18
N GLU A 14 7.21 -7.44 -6.20
CA GLU A 14 7.13 -8.23 -4.99
C GLU A 14 8.55 -8.60 -4.53
N GLN A 15 8.81 -8.40 -3.24
CA GLN A 15 10.07 -8.76 -2.61
C GLN A 15 9.86 -10.03 -1.78
N THR A 16 10.67 -11.05 -2.04
CA THR A 16 10.65 -12.33 -1.30
C THR A 16 11.91 -12.47 -0.47
N PHE A 17 11.77 -13.00 0.74
CA PHE A 17 12.84 -13.19 1.72
C PHE A 17 12.92 -14.66 2.12
N GLY A 18 14.11 -15.13 2.51
CA GLY A 18 14.42 -16.56 2.71
C GLY A 18 13.60 -17.31 3.77
N SER A 19 12.75 -16.63 4.54
CA SER A 19 11.83 -17.22 5.54
C SER A 19 10.43 -17.54 5.00
N GLY A 20 10.19 -17.37 3.70
CA GLY A 20 8.85 -17.40 3.11
C GLY A 20 8.04 -16.12 3.39
N PHE A 21 8.68 -15.11 3.97
CA PHE A 21 8.12 -13.77 4.05
C PHE A 21 8.23 -13.10 2.69
N ASN A 22 7.12 -12.54 2.21
CA ASN A 22 7.09 -11.69 1.04
C ASN A 22 6.32 -10.39 1.37
N LYS A 23 6.65 -9.34 0.63
CA LYS A 23 5.96 -8.06 0.73
C LYS A 23 5.85 -7.41 -0.64
N ARG A 24 4.80 -6.62 -0.84
CA ARG A 24 4.64 -5.75 -2.00
C ARG A 24 4.20 -4.38 -1.53
N GLU A 25 4.85 -3.36 -2.06
CA GLU A 25 4.57 -1.97 -1.75
C GLU A 25 3.78 -1.32 -2.89
N PHE A 26 2.99 -0.31 -2.56
CA PHE A 26 2.33 0.55 -3.54
C PHE A 26 2.16 1.96 -2.98
N VAL A 27 2.00 2.94 -3.87
CA VAL A 27 1.73 4.35 -3.52
C VAL A 27 0.29 4.67 -3.89
N LEU A 28 -0.43 5.26 -2.94
CA LEU A 28 -1.78 5.76 -3.13
C LEU A 28 -1.74 7.29 -3.05
N THR A 29 -2.26 7.97 -4.07
CA THR A 29 -2.50 9.41 -4.04
C THR A 29 -3.87 9.67 -3.41
N ILE A 30 -3.89 10.46 -2.35
CA ILE A 30 -5.10 10.87 -1.64
C ILE A 30 -5.42 12.31 -2.00
N GLU A 31 -6.59 12.54 -2.58
CA GLU A 31 -7.08 13.88 -2.89
C GLU A 31 -7.73 14.52 -1.64
N SER A 32 -6.89 14.85 -0.66
CA SER A 32 -7.32 15.54 0.56
C SER A 32 -7.24 17.06 0.38
N GLY A 33 -8.32 17.66 -0.11
CA GLY A 33 -8.43 19.11 -0.26
C GLY A 33 -7.51 19.67 -1.34
N ARG A 34 -6.76 20.75 -1.04
CA ARG A 34 -5.92 21.44 -2.05
C ARG A 34 -4.57 20.78 -2.31
N PHE A 35 -4.14 19.83 -1.48
CA PHE A 35 -2.80 19.27 -1.56
C PHE A 35 -2.85 17.74 -1.57
N PRO A 36 -2.75 17.11 -2.74
CA PRO A 36 -2.73 15.65 -2.81
C PRO A 36 -1.53 15.11 -2.04
N GLN A 37 -1.76 14.02 -1.30
CA GLN A 37 -0.74 13.34 -0.51
C GLN A 37 -0.45 11.97 -1.11
N ASP A 38 0.82 11.66 -1.32
CA ASP A 38 1.24 10.33 -1.73
C ASP A 38 1.65 9.51 -0.51
N ILE A 39 0.88 8.46 -0.22
CA ILE A 39 1.12 7.58 0.93
C ILE A 39 1.55 6.22 0.41
N LYS A 40 2.69 5.73 0.91
CA LYS A 40 3.17 4.38 0.60
C LYS A 40 2.57 3.38 1.59
N PHE A 41 2.00 2.31 1.06
CA PHE A 41 1.49 1.16 1.80
C PHE A 41 2.32 -0.09 1.52
N GLU A 42 2.29 -1.02 2.47
CA GLU A 42 2.92 -2.33 2.36
C GLU A 42 1.88 -3.43 2.65
N CYS A 43 1.79 -4.39 1.75
CA CYS A 43 1.11 -5.65 1.98
C CYS A 43 2.15 -6.74 2.24
N VAL A 44 1.86 -7.63 3.18
CA VAL A 44 2.75 -8.74 3.57
C VAL A 44 2.04 -10.07 3.44
N LYS A 45 2.78 -11.15 3.17
CA LYS A 45 2.26 -12.53 3.14
C LYS A 45 1.03 -12.70 2.23
N ASP A 46 -0.07 -13.22 2.78
CA ASP A 46 -1.32 -13.50 2.09
C ASP A 46 -1.95 -12.26 1.45
N LYS A 47 -1.62 -11.06 1.94
CA LYS A 47 -2.14 -9.79 1.40
C LYS A 47 -1.42 -9.31 0.15
N VAL A 48 -0.25 -9.85 -0.17
CA VAL A 48 0.51 -9.45 -1.38
C VAL A 48 -0.30 -9.71 -2.65
N GLY A 49 -1.05 -10.81 -2.68
CA GLY A 49 -1.92 -11.17 -3.81
C GLY A 49 -2.96 -10.10 -4.15
N LEU A 50 -3.46 -9.35 -3.16
CA LEU A 50 -4.48 -8.31 -3.34
C LEU A 50 -4.02 -7.15 -4.23
N VAL A 51 -2.72 -6.92 -4.33
CA VAL A 51 -2.13 -5.82 -5.11
C VAL A 51 -1.84 -6.26 -6.56
N SER A 52 -1.81 -7.57 -6.84
CA SER A 52 -1.37 -8.11 -8.13
C SER A 52 -2.29 -7.71 -9.30
N ASP A 53 -3.58 -7.57 -9.04
CA ASP A 53 -4.58 -7.22 -10.07
C ASP A 53 -4.83 -5.71 -10.20
N LEU A 54 -4.20 -4.90 -9.34
CA LEU A 54 -4.36 -3.45 -9.35
C LEU A 54 -3.46 -2.80 -10.41
N LYS A 55 -3.87 -1.60 -10.86
CA LYS A 55 -3.11 -0.83 -11.86
C LYS A 55 -2.99 0.65 -11.46
N PRO A 56 -1.89 1.34 -11.84
CA PRO A 56 -1.82 2.79 -11.75
C PRO A 56 -3.03 3.48 -12.41
N GLY A 57 -3.56 4.51 -11.76
CA GLY A 57 -4.78 5.22 -12.15
C GLY A 57 -6.08 4.64 -11.59
N GLN A 58 -6.04 3.46 -10.96
CA GLN A 58 -7.23 2.84 -10.38
C GLN A 58 -7.61 3.48 -9.04
N ALA A 59 -8.87 3.88 -8.90
CA ALA A 59 -9.43 4.29 -7.62
C ALA A 59 -9.69 3.05 -6.73
N VAL A 60 -9.18 3.07 -5.51
CA VAL A 60 -9.31 1.97 -4.54
C VAL A 60 -9.62 2.50 -3.15
N LYS A 61 -10.29 1.66 -2.36
CA LYS A 61 -10.42 1.80 -0.92
C LYS A 61 -9.45 0.84 -0.24
N VAL A 62 -8.56 1.36 0.59
CA VAL A 62 -7.56 0.57 1.31
C VAL A 62 -7.92 0.55 2.79
N SER A 63 -8.16 -0.64 3.35
CA SER A 63 -8.30 -0.86 4.79
C SER A 63 -6.96 -1.34 5.35
N PHE A 64 -6.48 -0.70 6.41
CA PHE A 64 -5.13 -0.96 6.94
C PHE A 64 -5.04 -0.75 8.45
N ASP A 65 -3.96 -1.31 9.03
CA ASP A 65 -3.54 -1.04 10.39
C ASP A 65 -2.34 -0.09 10.38
N LEU A 66 -2.39 0.95 11.22
CA LEU A 66 -1.24 1.82 11.41
C LEU A 66 -0.25 1.13 12.35
N ARG A 67 0.96 0.86 11.86
CA ARG A 67 2.03 0.25 12.65
C ARG A 67 3.22 1.20 12.69
N GLY A 68 3.54 1.70 13.88
CA GLY A 68 4.78 2.41 14.16
C GLY A 68 5.76 1.49 14.89
N ARG A 69 7.05 1.65 14.62
CA ARG A 69 8.11 1.23 15.54
C ARG A 69 8.74 2.50 16.08
N GLU A 70 8.90 2.56 17.39
CA GLU A 70 9.77 3.58 17.99
C GLU A 70 11.15 3.42 17.38
N TRP A 71 11.70 4.51 16.84
CA TRP A 71 13.09 4.51 16.37
C TRP A 71 13.99 4.38 17.60
N LYS A 72 14.81 3.33 17.66
CA LYS A 72 15.94 3.22 18.58
C LYS A 72 17.24 3.26 17.79
#